data_AF-A0A087T835-F1
#
_entry.id   AF-A0A087T835-F1
#
_cell.length_a   1.000
_cell.length_b   1.000
_cell.length_c   1.000
_cell.angle_alpha   90.00
_cell.angle_beta   90.00
_cell.angle_gamma   90.00
#
_symmetry.space_group_name_H-M   'P 1'
#
loop_
_entity.id
_entity.type
_entity.pdbx_description
1 polymer ?
#
loop_
_entity_poly.entity_id
_entity_poly.type
_entity_poly.pdbx_seq_one_letter_code
_entity_poly.pdbx_strand_id
1 'polypeptide(L)'
;MAAHLYRGYLRVCEKWGVDSSKKGRDLGEFIRKQVAKEFSQGEATNVSQFKDCEKKLESLNRLVSNHYKNQYKFKKSTAASGLTYDECRQFLATERLQTFNEQELGFFEKVKLKLLN
;
A
#
# COMPACT_ATOMS: atom_id res chain seq x y z
N MET A 1 -19.76 2.91 -17.11
CA MET A 1 -20.23 4.04 -16.28
C MET A 1 -19.27 4.24 -15.12
N ALA A 2 -18.89 5.48 -14.82
CA ALA A 2 -17.94 5.81 -13.74
C ALA A 2 -18.44 5.42 -12.34
N ALA A 3 -19.76 5.46 -12.09
CA ALA A 3 -20.38 5.06 -10.84
C ALA A 3 -20.03 3.63 -10.40
N HIS A 4 -20.03 2.66 -11.33
CA HIS A 4 -19.64 1.28 -11.03
C HIS A 4 -18.18 1.18 -10.58
N LEU A 5 -17.27 1.90 -11.26
CA LEU A 5 -15.85 1.92 -10.92
C LEU A 5 -15.64 2.52 -9.53
N TYR A 6 -16.23 3.69 -9.27
CA TYR A 6 -16.09 4.37 -7.99
C TYR A 6 -16.56 3.48 -6.82
N ARG A 7 -17.74 2.88 -6.92
CA ARG A 7 -18.24 1.92 -5.91
C ARG A 7 -17.32 0.71 -5.73
N GLY A 8 -16.69 0.25 -6.82
CA GLY A 8 -15.70 -0.81 -6.78
C GLY A 8 -14.45 -0.40 -5.99
N TYR A 9 -13.93 0.80 -6.23
CA TYR A 9 -12.78 1.34 -5.50
C TYR A 9 -13.08 1.57 -4.02
N LEU A 10 -14.30 2.02 -3.68
CA LEU A 10 -14.73 2.12 -2.28
C LEU A 10 -14.74 0.76 -1.60
N ARG A 11 -15.27 -0.29 -2.23
CA ARG A 11 -15.21 -1.67 -1.71
C ARG A 11 -13.78 -2.18 -1.52
N VAL A 12 -12.86 -1.80 -2.40
CA VAL A 12 -11.43 -2.11 -2.21
C VAL A 12 -10.90 -1.39 -0.96
N CYS A 13 -11.23 -0.12 -0.77
CA CYS A 13 -10.82 0.64 0.41
C CYS A 13 -11.40 0.07 1.71
N GLU A 14 -12.64 -0.42 1.69
CA GLU A 14 -13.27 -1.07 2.86
C GLU A 14 -12.53 -2.35 3.25
N LYS A 15 -12.20 -3.19 2.27
CA LYS A 15 -11.48 -4.45 2.52
C LYS A 15 -10.01 -4.22 2.85
N TRP A 16 -9.39 -3.18 2.29
CA TRP A 16 -7.99 -2.84 2.50
C TRP A 16 -7.86 -1.83 3.65
N GLY A 17 -7.65 -2.35 4.85
CA GLY A 17 -7.37 -1.54 6.05
C GLY A 17 -6.11 -0.68 5.91
N VAL A 18 -5.91 0.25 6.83
CA VAL A 18 -4.71 1.09 6.91
C VAL A 18 -3.79 0.52 8.00
N ASP A 19 -2.53 0.23 7.66
CA ASP A 19 -1.53 -0.22 8.62
C ASP A 19 -0.80 0.98 9.25
N SER A 20 -1.07 1.25 10.53
CA SER A 20 -0.47 2.36 11.27
C SER A 20 1.06 2.27 11.34
N SER A 21 1.63 1.05 11.29
CA SER A 21 3.08 0.84 11.32
C SER A 21 3.78 1.35 10.06
N LYS A 22 3.03 1.60 8.97
CA LYS A 22 3.55 2.05 7.67
C LYS A 22 3.11 3.47 7.32
N LYS A 23 2.95 4.34 8.32
CA LYS A 23 2.54 5.73 8.13
C LYS A 23 3.29 6.41 6.98
N GLY A 24 2.55 7.01 6.05
CA GLY A 24 3.10 7.70 4.88
C GLY A 24 3.56 6.81 3.72
N ARG A 25 3.58 5.48 3.91
CA ARG A 25 3.94 4.48 2.88
C ARG A 25 2.89 3.36 2.75
N ASP A 26 1.83 3.42 3.54
CA ASP A 26 0.77 2.42 3.54
C ASP A 26 0.01 2.45 2.21
N LEU A 27 -0.18 1.28 1.60
CA LEU A 27 -0.87 1.16 0.33
C LEU A 27 -2.36 1.53 0.45
N GLY A 28 -2.99 1.21 1.58
CA GLY A 28 -4.39 1.56 1.83
C GLY A 28 -4.60 3.07 1.92
N GLU A 29 -3.67 3.77 2.58
CA GLU A 29 -3.65 5.24 2.62
C GLU A 29 -3.47 5.83 1.21
N PHE A 30 -2.52 5.28 0.45
CA PHE A 30 -2.25 5.71 -0.93
C PHE A 30 -3.45 5.51 -1.86
N ILE A 31 -4.10 4.34 -1.81
CA ILE A 31 -5.27 4.04 -2.64
C ILE A 31 -6.39 5.05 -2.34
N ARG A 32 -6.68 5.33 -1.06
CA ARG A 32 -7.72 6.31 -0.68
C ARG A 32 -7.41 7.71 -1.21
N LYS A 33 -6.16 8.16 -1.08
CA LYS A 33 -5.70 9.45 -1.63
C LYS A 33 -5.89 9.50 -3.15
N GLN A 34 -5.52 8.43 -3.85
CA GLN A 34 -5.65 8.37 -5.31
C GLN A 34 -7.12 8.32 -5.75
N VAL A 35 -7.97 7.58 -5.06
CA VAL A 35 -9.42 7.52 -5.34
C VAL A 35 -10.06 8.89 -5.14
N ALA A 36 -9.73 9.60 -4.05
CA ALA A 36 -10.24 10.96 -3.83
C ALA A 36 -9.79 11.95 -4.91
N LYS A 37 -8.57 11.77 -5.44
CA LYS A 37 -8.02 12.61 -6.52
C LYS A 37 -8.68 12.31 -7.86
N GLU A 38 -8.79 11.04 -8.25
CA GLU A 38 -9.32 10.63 -9.55
C GLU A 38 -10.84 10.72 -9.62
N PHE A 39 -11.55 10.56 -8.51
CA PHE A 39 -13.02 10.65 -8.41
C PHE A 39 -13.45 11.85 -7.57
N SER A 40 -12.96 13.04 -7.92
CA SER A 40 -13.27 14.29 -7.19
C SER A 40 -14.77 14.62 -7.13
N GLN A 41 -15.55 14.15 -8.12
CA GLN A 41 -17.02 14.28 -8.18
C GLN A 41 -17.73 12.96 -7.85
N GLY A 42 -17.02 11.99 -7.26
CA GLY A 42 -17.54 10.66 -6.96
C GLY A 42 -18.10 9.96 -8.20
N GLU A 43 -19.36 9.54 -8.12
CA GLU A 43 -20.06 8.81 -9.19
C GLU A 43 -20.29 9.63 -10.47
N ALA A 44 -20.32 10.96 -10.36
CA ALA A 44 -20.53 11.87 -11.49
C ALA A 44 -19.25 12.16 -12.29
N THR A 45 -18.09 11.68 -11.82
CA THR A 45 -16.81 11.95 -12.47
C THR A 45 -16.74 11.33 -13.86
N ASN A 46 -16.26 12.09 -14.86
CA ASN A 46 -16.00 11.55 -16.19
C ASN A 46 -14.60 10.89 -16.24
N VAL A 47 -14.57 9.57 -16.41
CA VAL A 47 -13.31 8.79 -16.49
C VAL A 47 -12.88 8.69 -17.95
N SER A 48 -11.88 9.48 -18.34
CA SER A 48 -11.33 9.52 -19.70
C SER A 48 -10.72 8.19 -20.15
N GLN A 49 -10.02 7.48 -19.26
CA GLN A 49 -9.38 6.18 -19.52
C GLN A 49 -10.12 5.03 -18.80
N PHE A 50 -11.37 4.80 -19.21
CA PHE A 50 -12.25 3.84 -18.53
C PHE A 50 -11.65 2.42 -18.44
N LYS A 51 -11.11 1.89 -19.54
CA LYS A 51 -10.56 0.52 -19.60
C LYS A 51 -9.34 0.33 -18.68
N ASP A 52 -8.47 1.34 -18.60
CA ASP A 52 -7.30 1.27 -17.72
C ASP A 52 -7.71 1.34 -16.25
N CYS A 53 -8.70 2.17 -15.93
CA CYS A 53 -9.27 2.27 -14.60
C CYS A 53 -9.95 0.96 -14.16
N GLU A 54 -10.63 0.28 -15.07
CA GLU A 54 -11.22 -1.05 -14.85
C GLU A 54 -10.15 -2.11 -14.61
N LYS A 55 -9.09 -2.15 -15.43
CA LYS A 55 -7.95 -3.08 -15.26
C LYS A 55 -7.24 -2.87 -13.92
N LYS A 56 -7.05 -1.61 -13.49
CA LYS A 56 -6.49 -1.28 -12.17
C LYS A 56 -7.39 -1.79 -11.04
N LEU A 57 -8.70 -1.57 -11.14
CA LEU A 57 -9.67 -2.04 -10.16
C LEU A 57 -9.68 -3.58 -10.05
N GLU A 58 -9.64 -4.28 -11.18
CA GLU A 58 -9.55 -5.74 -11.20
C GLU A 58 -8.28 -6.24 -10.51
N SER A 59 -7.14 -5.60 -10.80
CA SER A 59 -5.85 -5.94 -10.21
C SER A 59 -5.86 -5.74 -8.69
N LEU A 60 -6.42 -4.64 -8.20
CA LEU A 60 -6.58 -4.38 -6.76
C LEU A 60 -7.51 -5.40 -6.09
N ASN A 61 -8.60 -5.80 -6.76
CA ASN A 61 -9.50 -6.83 -6.25
C ASN A 61 -8.79 -8.19 -6.10
N ARG A 62 -7.90 -8.55 -7.03
CA ARG A 62 -7.08 -9.78 -6.92
C ARG A 62 -6.12 -9.71 -5.73
N LEU A 63 -5.51 -8.55 -5.48
CA LEU A 63 -4.63 -8.35 -4.33
C LEU A 63 -5.41 -8.49 -3.01
N VAL A 64 -6.52 -7.76 -2.84
CA VAL A 64 -7.25 -7.73 -1.56
C VAL A 64 -7.93 -9.06 -1.22
N SER A 65 -8.32 -9.82 -2.25
CA SER A 65 -8.91 -11.16 -2.08
C SER A 65 -7.86 -12.26 -1.88
N ASN A 66 -6.57 -11.92 -1.87
CA ASN A 66 -5.47 -12.89 -1.86
C ASN A 66 -5.60 -13.94 -2.97
N HIS A 67 -6.10 -13.54 -4.16
CA HIS A 67 -6.49 -14.45 -5.24
C HIS A 67 -5.39 -15.47 -5.57
N TYR A 68 -4.17 -15.01 -5.82
CA TYR A 68 -3.05 -15.88 -6.19
C TYR A 68 -2.53 -16.74 -5.04
N LYS A 69 -2.58 -16.24 -3.80
CA LYS A 69 -2.25 -17.05 -2.61
C LYS A 69 -3.23 -18.21 -2.46
N ASN A 70 -4.51 -17.98 -2.75
CA ASN A 70 -5.56 -18.99 -2.66
C ASN A 70 -5.54 -19.96 -3.85
N GLN A 71 -5.22 -19.46 -5.05
CA GLN A 71 -5.10 -20.25 -6.26
C GLN A 71 -3.86 -21.17 -6.23
N TYR A 72 -2.73 -20.63 -5.77
CA TYR A 72 -1.44 -21.34 -5.73
C TYR A 72 -1.01 -21.51 -4.27
N LYS A 73 -1.64 -22.47 -3.59
CA LYS A 73 -1.35 -22.74 -2.17
C LYS A 73 0.09 -23.18 -1.99
N PHE A 74 0.88 -22.34 -1.33
CA PHE A 74 2.24 -22.68 -0.93
C PHE A 74 2.23 -23.33 0.46
N LYS A 75 3.00 -24.42 0.63
CA LYS A 75 3.03 -25.19 1.88
C LYS A 75 3.80 -24.50 3.01
N LYS A 76 4.72 -23.60 2.68
CA LYS A 76 5.51 -22.85 3.68
C LYS A 76 4.84 -21.52 3.96
N SER A 77 4.89 -21.06 5.21
CA SER A 77 4.38 -19.75 5.62
C SER A 77 5.46 -18.67 5.63
N THR A 78 6.60 -18.92 4.99
CA THR A 78 7.75 -18.02 4.93
C THR A 78 7.86 -17.35 3.56
N ALA A 79 8.34 -16.12 3.54
CA ALA A 79 8.71 -15.39 2.34
C ALA A 79 9.97 -15.98 1.68
N ALA A 80 10.35 -15.46 0.51
CA ALA A 80 11.58 -15.86 -0.19
C ALA A 80 12.86 -15.61 0.64
N SER A 81 12.84 -14.63 1.53
CA SER A 81 13.91 -14.35 2.49
C SER A 81 14.00 -15.35 3.65
N GLY A 82 13.07 -16.31 3.74
CA GLY A 82 12.93 -17.21 4.88
C GLY A 82 12.18 -16.60 6.07
N LEU A 83 11.88 -15.31 6.05
CA LEU A 83 11.15 -14.61 7.11
C LEU A 83 9.67 -14.98 7.12
N THR A 84 9.08 -15.06 8.31
CA THR A 84 7.64 -15.16 8.53
C THR A 84 6.93 -13.85 8.19
N TYR A 85 5.59 -13.88 8.15
CA TYR A 85 4.78 -12.69 7.93
C TYR A 85 5.02 -11.61 9.01
N ASP A 86 5.06 -12.00 10.28
CA ASP A 86 5.22 -11.06 11.39
C ASP A 86 6.61 -10.43 11.40
N GLU A 87 7.65 -11.21 11.10
CA GLU A 87 9.01 -10.69 10.94
C GLU A 87 9.05 -9.70 9.77
N CYS A 88 8.52 -10.07 8.59
CA CYS A 88 8.42 -9.13 7.46
C CYS A 88 7.67 -7.84 7.84
N ARG A 89 6.57 -7.96 8.60
CA ARG A 89 5.80 -6.80 9.05
C ARG A 89 6.60 -5.90 9.98
N GLN A 90 7.33 -6.48 10.92
CA GLN A 90 8.21 -5.73 11.83
C GLN A 90 9.34 -5.03 11.07
N PHE A 91 10.05 -5.74 10.18
CA PHE A 91 11.13 -5.15 9.39
C PHE A 91 10.66 -3.99 8.50
N LEU A 92 9.42 -4.04 8.00
CA LEU A 92 8.86 -3.01 7.12
C LEU A 92 8.20 -1.84 7.87
N ALA A 93 8.09 -1.91 9.21
CA ALA A 93 7.57 -0.82 10.02
C ALA A 93 8.42 0.44 9.83
N THR A 94 7.78 1.60 9.75
CA THR A 94 8.47 2.88 9.49
C THR A 94 9.53 3.19 10.54
N GLU A 95 9.27 2.89 11.81
CA GLU A 95 10.24 3.07 12.90
C GLU A 95 11.50 2.23 12.68
N ARG A 96 11.34 0.94 12.35
CA ARG A 96 12.48 0.04 12.10
C ARG A 96 13.31 0.48 10.91
N LEU A 97 12.67 0.90 9.82
CA LEU A 97 13.37 1.40 8.64
C LEU A 97 14.09 2.72 8.90
N GLN A 98 13.54 3.60 9.73
CA GLN A 98 14.25 4.81 10.17
C GLN A 98 15.51 4.45 10.97
N THR A 99 15.42 3.50 11.91
CA THR A 99 16.58 3.03 12.66
C THR A 99 17.66 2.45 11.74
N PHE A 100 17.28 1.63 10.74
CA PHE A 100 18.24 1.09 9.77
C PHE A 100 18.91 2.20 8.95
N ASN A 101 18.13 3.16 8.44
CA ASN A 101 18.69 4.30 7.71
C ASN A 101 19.65 5.11 8.59
N GLU A 102 19.31 5.35 9.85
CA GLU A 102 20.19 6.05 10.80
C GLU A 102 21.47 5.27 11.08
N GLN A 103 21.42 3.93 11.13
CA GLN A 103 22.62 3.12 11.36
C GLN A 103 23.60 3.21 10.19
N GLU A 104 23.09 3.28 8.95
CA GLU A 104 23.88 3.45 7.72
C GLU A 104 24.54 4.84 7.62
N LEU A 105 24.00 5.86 8.29
CA LEU A 105 24.56 7.22 8.25
C LEU A 105 25.89 7.34 9.03
N GLY A 106 26.85 8.02 8.43
CA GLY A 106 28.13 8.36 9.04
C GLY A 106 27.97 9.35 10.21
N PHE A 107 28.97 9.43 11.09
CA PHE A 107 28.92 10.28 12.28
C PHE A 107 28.64 11.77 11.96
N PHE A 108 29.24 12.28 10.87
CA PHE A 108 29.03 13.67 10.42
C PHE A 108 27.60 13.93 9.92
N GLU A 109 26.98 12.96 9.26
CA GLU A 109 25.61 13.08 8.75
C GLU A 109 24.59 13.11 9.90
N LYS A 110 24.84 12.30 10.93
CA LYS A 110 24.05 12.29 12.18
C LYS A 110 24.09 13.63 12.90
N VAL A 111 25.28 14.24 13.01
CA VAL A 111 25.44 15.55 13.64
C VAL A 111 24.75 16.64 12.83
N LYS A 112 24.87 16.61 11.49
CA LYS A 112 24.21 17.58 10.61
C LYS A 112 22.69 17.53 10.69
N LEU A 113 22.09 16.33 10.76
CA LEU A 113 20.64 16.16 10.91
C LEU A 113 20.12 16.68 12.26
N LYS A 114 20.91 16.55 13.34
CA LYS A 114 20.54 17.07 14.68
C LYS A 114 20.66 18.59 14.82
N LEU A 115 21.43 19.25 13.95
CA LEU A 115 21.61 20.71 13.98
C LEU A 115 20.61 21.45 13.06
N LEU A 116 19.91 20.74 12.17
CA LEU A 116 18.97 21.31 11.19
C LEU A 116 17.48 21.06 11.55
N ASN A 117 17.21 20.29 12.60
CA ASN A 117 15.90 20.14 13.24
C ASN A 117 15.88 20.92 14.55
#